data_AF-A0A811UAW7-F1
#
_entry.id   AF-A0A811UAW7-F1
#
_cell.length_a   1.000
_cell.length_b   1.000
_cell.length_c   1.000
_cell.angle_alpha   90.00
_cell.angle_beta   90.00
_cell.angle_gamma   90.00
#
_symmetry.space_group_name_H-M   'P 1'
#
loop_
_entity.id
_entity.type
_entity.pdbx_description
1 polymer ?
#
loop_
_entity_poly.entity_id
_entity_poly.type
_entity_poly.pdbx_seq_one_letter_code
_entity_poly.pdbx_strand_id
1 'polypeptide(L)'
;MFKILLVIFFISELHSCSKNAVLAAKKQSNCAAEDGEWACKSGACIQIHNLCDGTKHCRDGSDERKNICKNMKCSTSSFRCNYGACIPAENMCDGVIDCVDSSDEDNDMCRSHRNEPTEEDIEESENRKHCASWGQMKCWSGQCVNLSDKCNGIQDCADGSDEWSQLCANILCDKNKQFKCNYGACIDIHGVCNGTEECADKSDEASETCEMKTVLPTNSSPPEFTTKISVDSKTTIKAKDNSIPNINNILFQDI
;
A
#
# COMPACT_ATOMS: atom_id res chain seq x y z
N MET A 1 41.35 -16.12 -97.95
CA MET A 1 42.80 -16.05 -97.66
C MET A 1 43.00 -15.25 -96.37
N PHE A 2 43.89 -15.73 -95.49
CA PHE A 2 44.55 -15.00 -94.38
C PHE A 2 43.96 -13.65 -93.89
N LYS A 3 43.50 -13.61 -92.63
CA LYS A 3 44.40 -13.33 -91.49
C LYS A 3 43.80 -13.79 -90.16
N ILE A 4 44.59 -14.60 -89.45
CA ILE A 4 44.42 -14.95 -88.03
C ILE A 4 45.17 -13.89 -87.20
N LEU A 5 44.80 -13.78 -85.91
CA LEU A 5 45.57 -13.28 -84.76
C LEU A 5 45.11 -11.96 -84.11
N LEU A 6 45.21 -11.94 -82.78
CA LEU A 6 45.06 -10.82 -81.81
C LEU A 6 43.61 -10.39 -81.46
N VAL A 7 42.90 -11.19 -80.65
CA VAL A 7 42.96 -11.21 -79.16
C VAL A 7 42.23 -10.01 -78.51
N ILE A 8 41.01 -10.31 -78.03
CA ILE A 8 40.38 -9.88 -76.77
C ILE A 8 40.41 -8.38 -76.42
N PHE A 9 39.22 -7.75 -76.44
CA PHE A 9 38.61 -7.09 -75.26
C PHE A 9 37.20 -6.58 -75.63
N PHE A 10 36.21 -7.48 -75.63
CA PHE A 10 34.81 -7.14 -75.86
C PHE A 10 33.93 -7.68 -74.71
N ILE A 11 33.41 -6.75 -73.91
CA ILE A 11 32.06 -6.72 -73.31
C ILE A 11 31.65 -7.82 -72.29
N SER A 12 30.88 -7.35 -71.31
CA SER A 12 29.97 -8.05 -70.39
C SER A 12 30.54 -8.98 -69.32
N GLU A 13 30.20 -8.57 -68.09
CA GLU A 13 29.79 -9.41 -66.95
C GLU A 13 29.30 -10.82 -67.32
N LEU A 14 29.67 -11.82 -66.50
CA LEU A 14 28.69 -12.58 -65.71
C LEU A 14 29.39 -13.45 -64.65
N HIS A 15 28.86 -13.36 -63.42
CA HIS A 15 28.97 -14.26 -62.26
C HIS A 15 29.97 -15.44 -62.23
N SER A 16 30.82 -15.41 -61.17
CA SER A 16 31.30 -16.58 -60.39
C SER A 16 32.19 -17.63 -61.10
N CYS A 17 33.11 -18.32 -60.42
CA CYS A 17 33.67 -18.20 -59.07
C CYS A 17 35.01 -18.97 -59.06
N SER A 18 36.13 -18.36 -58.69
CA SER A 18 37.31 -19.12 -58.24
C SER A 18 38.31 -18.30 -57.41
N LYS A 19 38.35 -18.64 -56.11
CA LYS A 19 39.57 -19.00 -55.37
C LYS A 19 40.87 -18.28 -55.79
N ASN A 20 41.13 -17.11 -55.19
CA ASN A 20 42.40 -16.77 -54.51
C ASN A 20 42.39 -15.31 -54.00
N ALA A 21 41.48 -15.01 -53.06
CA ALA A 21 41.50 -13.77 -52.28
C ALA A 21 42.33 -13.96 -50.99
N VAL A 22 43.58 -14.44 -51.12
CA VAL A 22 44.53 -14.58 -49.99
C VAL A 22 45.48 -13.38 -49.97
N LEU A 23 44.90 -12.17 -49.90
CA LEU A 23 45.47 -10.95 -49.30
C LEU A 23 44.42 -9.83 -49.35
N ALA A 24 44.50 -8.88 -48.42
CA ALA A 24 43.75 -7.60 -48.43
C ALA A 24 42.22 -7.62 -48.20
N ALA A 25 41.72 -8.39 -47.23
CA ALA A 25 40.43 -8.09 -46.57
C ALA A 25 40.40 -8.32 -45.04
N LYS A 26 41.47 -8.86 -44.44
CA LYS A 26 41.58 -9.02 -42.98
C LYS A 26 42.35 -7.85 -42.35
N LYS A 27 41.76 -6.65 -42.34
CA LYS A 27 42.12 -5.62 -41.36
C LYS A 27 41.38 -5.90 -40.04
N GLN A 28 41.65 -7.09 -39.48
CA GLN A 28 41.34 -7.35 -38.09
C GLN A 28 42.26 -6.44 -37.27
N SER A 29 41.69 -5.77 -36.27
CA SER A 29 42.37 -4.83 -35.37
C SER A 29 43.77 -5.25 -34.93
N ASN A 30 44.75 -4.34 -35.03
CA ASN A 30 46.13 -4.51 -34.55
C ASN A 30 46.27 -4.37 -33.01
N CYS A 31 45.23 -4.69 -32.24
CA CYS A 31 45.24 -4.56 -30.78
C CYS A 31 45.68 -5.89 -30.15
N ALA A 32 46.56 -5.82 -29.15
CA ALA A 32 47.13 -6.98 -28.48
C ALA A 32 46.11 -7.54 -27.46
N ALA A 33 45.21 -8.40 -27.94
CA ALA A 33 44.22 -9.06 -27.09
C ALA A 33 44.85 -9.94 -25.99
N GLU A 34 46.10 -10.38 -26.19
CA GLU A 34 46.90 -11.10 -25.19
C GLU A 34 47.43 -10.19 -24.06
N ASP A 35 47.65 -8.90 -24.34
CA ASP A 35 48.02 -7.86 -23.36
C ASP A 35 46.80 -7.18 -22.72
N GLY A 36 45.59 -7.72 -22.96
CA GLY A 36 44.35 -7.18 -22.42
C GLY A 36 43.81 -5.97 -23.17
N GLU A 37 44.12 -5.80 -24.46
CA GLU A 37 43.54 -4.73 -25.29
C GLU A 37 42.25 -5.13 -26.01
N TRP A 38 41.35 -4.16 -26.20
CA TRP A 38 40.14 -4.25 -27.02
C TRP A 38 40.14 -3.20 -28.14
N ALA A 39 39.51 -3.54 -29.27
CA ALA A 39 39.56 -2.75 -30.48
C ALA A 39 38.27 -1.95 -30.72
N CYS A 40 38.38 -0.62 -30.67
CA CYS A 40 37.32 0.29 -31.07
C CYS A 40 36.89 0.06 -32.53
N LYS A 41 35.62 0.31 -32.85
CA LYS A 41 35.14 0.28 -34.25
C LYS A 41 35.82 1.37 -35.10
N SER A 42 36.23 2.48 -34.50
CA SER A 42 37.09 3.50 -35.12
C SER A 42 38.55 3.04 -35.38
N GLY A 43 38.96 1.88 -34.87
CA GLY A 43 40.29 1.28 -35.11
C GLY A 43 41.37 1.66 -34.11
N ALA A 44 41.04 2.42 -33.05
CA ALA A 44 41.91 2.61 -31.89
C ALA A 44 41.88 1.36 -30.97
N CYS A 45 42.91 1.21 -30.14
CA CYS A 45 42.99 0.20 -29.10
C CYS A 45 42.79 0.86 -27.73
N ILE A 46 42.04 0.21 -26.86
CA ILE A 46 41.83 0.60 -25.46
C ILE A 46 42.10 -0.63 -24.57
N GLN A 47 42.27 -0.42 -23.27
CA GLN A 47 42.39 -1.53 -22.33
C GLN A 47 41.02 -2.19 -22.08
N ILE A 48 40.98 -3.49 -21.76
CA ILE A 48 39.73 -4.21 -21.46
C ILE A 48 39.02 -3.65 -20.22
N HIS A 49 39.72 -3.01 -19.28
CA HIS A 49 39.09 -2.33 -18.15
C HIS A 49 38.41 -1.00 -18.53
N ASN A 50 38.69 -0.45 -19.72
CA ASN A 50 38.03 0.72 -20.31
C ASN A 50 36.86 0.32 -21.22
N LEU A 51 36.48 -0.96 -21.25
CA LEU A 51 35.38 -1.45 -22.06
C LEU A 51 34.12 -1.52 -21.20
N CYS A 52 33.11 -0.73 -21.53
CA CYS A 52 31.85 -0.68 -20.79
C CYS A 52 32.05 -0.22 -19.34
N ASP A 53 32.84 0.84 -19.14
CA ASP A 53 33.18 1.42 -17.83
C ASP A 53 32.42 2.73 -17.52
N GLY A 54 31.45 3.11 -18.37
CA GLY A 54 30.73 4.39 -18.29
C GLY A 54 31.41 5.52 -19.04
N THR A 55 32.73 5.43 -19.28
CA THR A 55 33.52 6.49 -19.90
C THR A 55 33.78 6.22 -21.38
N LYS A 56 33.69 7.27 -22.20
CA LYS A 56 33.96 7.18 -23.64
C LYS A 56 35.46 7.29 -23.93
N HIS A 57 36.14 6.16 -24.13
CA HIS A 57 37.56 6.09 -24.54
C HIS A 57 37.73 6.00 -26.06
N CYS A 58 36.85 5.29 -26.75
CA CYS A 58 36.82 5.21 -28.20
C CYS A 58 36.27 6.51 -28.80
N ARG A 59 36.92 7.05 -29.84
CA ARG A 59 36.48 8.30 -30.50
C ARG A 59 35.03 8.22 -31.02
N ASP A 60 34.61 7.04 -31.47
CA ASP A 60 33.23 6.78 -31.91
C ASP A 60 32.29 6.24 -30.82
N GLY A 61 32.78 6.06 -29.58
CA GLY A 61 31.99 5.51 -28.46
C GLY A 61 31.50 4.10 -28.74
N SER A 62 32.40 3.23 -29.24
CA SER A 62 32.08 1.83 -29.56
C SER A 62 32.19 0.88 -28.38
N ASP A 63 33.05 1.25 -27.44
CA ASP A 63 33.19 0.72 -26.09
C ASP A 63 31.84 0.77 -25.35
N GLU A 64 31.24 1.95 -25.21
CA GLU A 64 30.02 2.16 -24.41
C GLU A 64 28.71 1.83 -25.14
N ARG A 65 28.74 0.93 -26.14
CA ARG A 65 27.52 0.56 -26.88
C ARG A 65 26.79 -0.59 -26.20
N LYS A 66 25.48 -0.43 -25.98
CA LYS A 66 24.55 -1.46 -25.49
C LYS A 66 24.72 -2.83 -26.17
N ASN A 67 25.03 -2.89 -27.47
CA ASN A 67 25.22 -4.17 -28.18
C ASN A 67 26.54 -4.89 -27.85
N ILE A 68 27.50 -4.21 -27.24
CA ILE A 68 28.76 -4.76 -26.71
C ILE A 68 28.56 -5.07 -25.22
N CYS A 69 28.10 -4.09 -24.45
CA CYS A 69 27.99 -4.18 -22.99
C CYS A 69 26.87 -5.11 -22.49
N LYS A 70 25.84 -5.43 -23.31
CA LYS A 70 24.71 -6.28 -22.90
C LYS A 70 25.12 -7.58 -22.19
N ASN A 71 26.18 -8.23 -22.66
CA ASN A 71 26.65 -9.53 -22.14
C ASN A 71 27.84 -9.41 -21.17
N MET A 72 28.26 -8.18 -20.82
CA MET A 72 29.31 -7.92 -19.84
C MET A 72 28.85 -8.40 -18.45
N LYS A 73 29.75 -9.05 -17.71
CA LYS A 73 29.54 -9.42 -16.31
C LYS A 73 30.36 -8.49 -15.43
N CYS A 74 29.67 -7.72 -14.59
CA CYS A 74 30.31 -6.85 -13.62
C CYS A 74 30.88 -7.63 -12.44
N SER A 75 31.82 -7.03 -11.71
CA SER A 75 32.30 -7.52 -10.41
C SER A 75 31.16 -7.47 -9.38
N THR A 76 31.30 -8.21 -8.29
CA THR A 76 30.41 -8.11 -7.11
C THR A 76 30.49 -6.75 -6.41
N SER A 77 31.50 -5.93 -6.73
CA SER A 77 31.76 -4.60 -6.17
C SER A 77 31.50 -3.47 -7.17
N SER A 78 30.65 -3.68 -8.18
CA SER A 78 30.36 -2.71 -9.24
C SER A 78 28.88 -2.73 -9.61
N PHE A 79 28.30 -1.55 -9.80
CA PHE A 79 26.93 -1.39 -10.29
C PHE A 79 26.88 -1.64 -11.80
N ARG A 80 25.75 -2.14 -12.30
CA ARG A 80 25.54 -2.43 -13.73
C ARG A 80 24.46 -1.53 -14.32
N CYS A 81 24.87 -0.56 -15.13
CA CYS A 81 23.97 0.29 -15.90
C CYS A 81 22.98 -0.55 -16.75
N ASN A 82 21.81 0.00 -17.04
CA ASN A 82 20.74 -0.68 -17.78
C ASN A 82 21.17 -1.05 -19.22
N TYR A 83 22.01 -0.24 -19.88
CA TYR A 83 22.66 -0.60 -21.14
C TYR A 83 23.76 -1.67 -21.03
N GLY A 84 24.28 -1.93 -19.83
CA GLY A 84 25.17 -3.05 -19.51
C GLY A 84 26.61 -2.71 -19.12
N ALA A 85 26.97 -1.43 -19.03
CA ALA A 85 28.25 -1.02 -18.46
C ALA A 85 28.35 -1.29 -16.96
N CYS A 86 29.57 -1.32 -16.45
CA CYS A 86 29.91 -1.59 -15.06
C CYS A 86 30.66 -0.38 -14.49
N ILE A 87 30.04 0.35 -13.57
CA ILE A 87 30.66 1.47 -12.84
C ILE A 87 31.00 1.05 -11.40
N PRO A 88 31.86 1.77 -10.67
CA PRO A 88 32.10 1.50 -9.25
C PRO A 88 30.79 1.53 -8.45
N ALA A 89 30.66 0.71 -7.40
CA ALA A 89 29.42 0.64 -6.63
C ALA A 89 29.16 1.92 -5.81
N GLU A 90 30.22 2.67 -5.49
CA GLU A 90 30.20 3.97 -4.85
C GLU A 90 29.66 5.11 -5.75
N ASN A 91 29.70 4.94 -7.08
CA ASN A 91 29.12 5.85 -8.07
C ASN A 91 27.64 5.55 -8.35
N MET A 92 27.07 4.50 -7.74
CA MET A 92 25.63 4.27 -7.81
C MET A 92 24.93 5.27 -6.90
N CYS A 93 24.16 6.17 -7.50
CA CYS A 93 23.31 7.13 -6.81
C CYS A 93 24.11 8.16 -5.97
N ASP A 94 25.23 8.68 -6.47
CA ASP A 94 26.05 9.69 -5.76
C ASP A 94 25.68 11.15 -6.12
N GLY A 95 24.77 11.34 -7.09
CA GLY A 95 24.34 12.64 -7.63
C GLY A 95 25.04 13.03 -8.93
N VAL A 96 25.88 12.17 -9.49
CA VAL A 96 26.61 12.35 -10.76
C VAL A 96 26.11 11.33 -11.79
N ILE A 97 26.10 11.72 -13.08
CA ILE A 97 25.74 10.82 -14.18
C ILE A 97 27.02 10.19 -14.73
N ASP A 98 27.31 8.97 -14.31
CA ASP A 98 28.41 8.12 -14.79
C ASP A 98 27.93 7.04 -15.78
N CYS A 99 26.69 6.55 -15.66
CA CYS A 99 26.07 5.76 -16.73
C CYS A 99 25.63 6.68 -17.88
N VAL A 100 26.02 6.34 -19.12
CA VAL A 100 25.61 7.04 -20.35
C VAL A 100 24.07 7.09 -20.55
N ASP A 101 23.32 6.18 -19.91
CA ASP A 101 21.85 6.17 -19.90
C ASP A 101 21.23 6.66 -18.58
N SER A 102 22.03 7.25 -17.67
CA SER A 102 21.64 7.81 -16.37
C SER A 102 20.93 6.81 -15.43
N SER A 103 21.15 5.50 -15.63
CA SER A 103 20.50 4.45 -14.84
C SER A 103 21.10 4.22 -13.45
N ASP A 104 22.25 4.84 -13.18
CA ASP A 104 22.88 5.05 -11.88
C ASP A 104 22.20 6.12 -11.02
N GLU A 105 21.50 7.07 -11.65
CA GLU A 105 20.72 8.13 -10.99
C GLU A 105 19.20 7.94 -11.17
N ASP A 106 18.78 6.80 -11.71
CA ASP A 106 17.37 6.46 -11.88
C ASP A 106 16.71 6.17 -10.53
N ASN A 107 15.54 6.78 -10.28
CA ASN A 107 14.87 6.70 -8.99
C ASN A 107 14.48 5.25 -8.61
N ASP A 108 14.01 4.44 -9.55
CA ASP A 108 13.62 3.05 -9.27
C ASP A 108 14.83 2.16 -8.94
N MET A 109 16.01 2.45 -9.54
CA MET A 109 17.27 1.81 -9.18
C MET A 109 17.79 2.30 -7.81
N CYS A 110 17.74 3.61 -7.55
CA CYS A 110 18.33 4.24 -6.38
C CYS A 110 17.61 3.99 -5.06
N ARG A 111 16.29 3.74 -5.07
CA ARG A 111 15.51 3.38 -3.87
C ARG A 111 16.10 2.22 -3.05
N SER A 112 16.89 1.35 -3.67
CA SER A 112 17.48 0.19 -3.00
C SER A 112 18.88 0.42 -2.43
N HIS A 113 19.51 1.55 -2.75
CA HIS A 113 20.97 1.71 -2.62
C HIS A 113 21.36 3.01 -1.89
N ARG A 114 20.62 4.09 -2.12
CA ARG A 114 20.58 5.17 -1.14
C ARG A 114 19.77 4.66 0.04
N ASN A 115 20.33 4.73 1.25
CA ASN A 115 19.51 4.84 2.45
C ASN A 115 18.90 6.27 2.54
N GLU A 116 18.42 6.80 1.41
CA GLU A 116 17.53 7.95 1.40
C GLU A 116 16.15 7.42 1.78
N PRO A 117 15.47 8.05 2.74
CA PRO A 117 14.07 7.78 2.98
C PRO A 117 13.28 7.91 1.69
N THR A 118 12.65 6.83 1.24
CA THR A 118 11.60 6.89 0.22
C THR A 118 10.44 7.75 0.72
N GLU A 119 9.47 8.09 -0.14
CA GLU A 119 8.21 8.72 0.33
C GLU A 119 7.44 7.81 1.32
N GLU A 120 7.75 6.50 1.39
CA GLU A 120 7.26 5.58 2.44
C GLU A 120 8.09 5.69 3.73
N ASP A 121 9.41 5.93 3.67
CA ASP A 121 10.26 6.12 4.86
C ASP A 121 10.19 7.56 5.43
N ILE A 122 9.73 8.55 4.65
CA ILE A 122 9.31 9.86 5.17
C ILE A 122 8.11 9.66 6.12
N GLU A 123 7.31 8.60 5.95
CA GLU A 123 6.31 8.23 6.95
C GLU A 123 6.95 7.83 8.29
N GLU A 124 8.24 7.43 8.35
CA GLU A 124 8.93 7.19 9.64
C GLU A 124 9.31 8.50 10.37
N SER A 125 9.49 9.61 9.65
CA SER A 125 9.60 10.96 10.24
C SER A 125 8.24 11.50 10.71
N GLU A 126 7.17 11.15 9.99
CA GLU A 126 5.78 11.33 10.41
C GLU A 126 5.32 10.25 11.42
N ASN A 127 6.17 9.29 11.81
CA ASN A 127 5.84 8.21 12.75
C ASN A 127 5.87 8.65 14.23
N ARG A 128 5.41 9.88 14.45
CA ARG A 128 4.62 10.23 15.63
C ARG A 128 3.13 9.88 15.43
N LYS A 129 2.77 9.12 14.39
CA LYS A 129 1.39 8.65 14.10
C LYS A 129 1.04 7.31 14.75
N HIS A 130 1.99 6.37 14.90
CA HIS A 130 1.73 5.10 15.59
C HIS A 130 2.37 5.05 16.98
N CYS A 131 1.78 4.23 17.86
CA CYS A 131 2.32 3.94 19.18
C CYS A 131 3.42 2.88 19.08
N ALA A 132 4.44 2.98 19.94
CA ALA A 132 5.66 2.17 19.84
C ALA A 132 5.47 0.66 20.05
N SER A 133 4.31 0.23 20.58
CA SER A 133 3.97 -1.20 20.72
C SER A 133 2.88 -1.61 19.74
N TRP A 134 3.04 -2.79 19.14
CA TRP A 134 1.90 -3.56 18.64
C TRP A 134 0.88 -3.71 19.77
N GLY A 135 -0.40 -3.53 19.43
CA GLY A 135 -1.47 -3.57 20.42
C GLY A 135 -1.80 -2.23 21.10
N GLN A 136 -1.23 -1.11 20.65
CA GLN A 136 -1.57 0.23 21.15
C GLN A 136 -2.21 1.14 20.10
N MET A 137 -3.04 2.07 20.60
CA MET A 137 -3.76 3.10 19.86
C MET A 137 -3.30 4.48 20.32
N LYS A 138 -3.15 5.40 19.36
CA LYS A 138 -2.84 6.79 19.65
C LYS A 138 -4.13 7.59 19.87
N CYS A 139 -4.25 8.21 21.04
CA CYS A 139 -5.30 9.17 21.36
C CYS A 139 -5.15 10.46 20.52
N TRP A 140 -6.24 11.22 20.37
CA TRP A 140 -6.22 12.49 19.65
C TRP A 140 -5.34 13.55 20.34
N SER A 141 -5.36 13.59 21.67
CA SER A 141 -4.40 14.29 22.56
C SER A 141 -2.94 13.88 22.40
N GLY A 142 -2.65 12.75 21.75
CA GLY A 142 -1.31 12.31 21.39
C GLY A 142 -0.65 11.27 22.29
N GLN A 143 -1.27 10.89 23.41
CA GLN A 143 -0.80 9.77 24.24
C GLN A 143 -1.15 8.41 23.60
N CYS A 144 -0.60 7.33 24.17
CA CYS A 144 -0.80 5.97 23.70
C CYS A 144 -1.46 5.12 24.78
N VAL A 145 -2.59 4.49 24.44
CA VAL A 145 -3.34 3.52 25.26
C VAL A 145 -3.36 2.17 24.55
N ASN A 146 -3.79 1.09 25.19
CA ASN A 146 -3.84 -0.22 24.53
C ASN A 146 -5.09 -0.33 23.64
N LEU A 147 -5.12 -1.30 22.71
CA LEU A 147 -6.31 -1.60 21.91
C LEU A 147 -7.43 -2.26 22.73
N SER A 148 -7.13 -2.78 23.93
CA SER A 148 -8.13 -3.16 24.94
C SER A 148 -8.82 -1.95 25.57
N ASP A 149 -8.17 -0.80 25.49
CA ASP A 149 -8.56 0.45 26.15
C ASP A 149 -9.30 1.35 25.14
N LYS A 150 -9.80 0.73 24.06
CA LYS A 150 -10.55 1.38 23.00
C LYS A 150 -12.02 1.04 23.15
N CYS A 151 -12.86 2.04 23.40
CA CYS A 151 -14.31 1.88 23.48
C CYS A 151 -14.68 0.80 24.53
N ASN A 152 -13.99 0.81 25.68
CA ASN A 152 -14.19 -0.10 26.81
C ASN A 152 -15.13 0.49 27.89
N GLY A 153 -15.59 1.74 27.71
CA GLY A 153 -16.41 2.49 28.67
C GLY A 153 -15.60 3.28 29.69
N ILE A 154 -14.27 3.26 29.63
CA ILE A 154 -13.36 3.93 30.55
C ILE A 154 -12.62 5.02 29.79
N GLN A 155 -12.46 6.19 30.42
CA GLN A 155 -11.58 7.23 29.89
C GLN A 155 -10.12 6.89 30.22
N ASP A 156 -9.44 6.22 29.30
CA ASP A 156 -8.00 5.92 29.37
C ASP A 156 -7.16 7.01 28.66
N CYS A 157 -7.71 7.69 27.65
CA CYS A 157 -7.14 8.93 27.08
C CYS A 157 -7.48 10.16 27.94
N ALA A 158 -6.49 11.02 28.23
CA ALA A 158 -6.70 12.32 28.89
C ALA A 158 -7.73 13.26 28.22
N ASP A 159 -8.08 13.05 26.94
CA ASP A 159 -9.14 13.75 26.20
C ASP A 159 -10.38 12.90 25.86
N GLY A 160 -10.42 11.63 26.30
CA GLY A 160 -11.53 10.70 26.07
C GLY A 160 -11.71 10.25 24.62
N SER A 161 -10.68 10.41 23.77
CA SER A 161 -10.79 10.12 22.34
C SER A 161 -10.93 8.64 21.99
N ASP A 162 -10.48 7.77 22.88
CA ASP A 162 -10.75 6.33 22.97
C ASP A 162 -12.25 6.00 23.04
N GLU A 163 -13.03 6.87 23.67
CA GLU A 163 -14.48 6.71 23.91
C GLU A 163 -15.35 7.59 22.99
N TRP A 164 -14.78 8.25 21.98
CA TRP A 164 -15.59 9.10 21.09
C TRP A 164 -16.49 8.28 20.16
N SER A 165 -17.74 8.72 20.02
CA SER A 165 -18.75 8.03 19.19
C SER A 165 -18.33 7.81 17.73
N GLN A 166 -17.56 8.74 17.14
CA GLN A 166 -17.02 8.60 15.79
C GLN A 166 -16.00 7.45 15.67
N LEU A 167 -15.29 7.14 16.75
CA LEU A 167 -14.31 6.05 16.83
C LEU A 167 -14.98 4.70 17.18
N CYS A 168 -16.03 4.74 18.02
CA CYS A 168 -16.71 3.55 18.56
C CYS A 168 -17.92 3.07 17.72
N ALA A 169 -18.50 3.91 16.85
CA ALA A 169 -19.70 3.59 16.07
C ALA A 169 -19.64 2.21 15.38
N ASN A 170 -18.50 1.87 14.78
CA ASN A 170 -18.30 0.64 14.00
C ASN A 170 -17.77 -0.56 14.80
N ILE A 171 -17.60 -0.47 16.12
CA ILE A 171 -17.12 -1.60 16.92
C ILE A 171 -18.20 -2.67 17.09
N LEU A 172 -17.77 -3.94 17.01
CA LEU A 172 -18.57 -5.13 17.21
C LEU A 172 -18.27 -5.70 18.61
N CYS A 173 -19.14 -5.40 19.58
CA CYS A 173 -19.08 -6.02 20.91
C CYS A 173 -19.45 -7.52 20.85
N ASP A 174 -18.86 -8.35 21.72
CA ASP A 174 -19.28 -9.75 21.87
C ASP A 174 -20.68 -9.80 22.50
N LYS A 175 -21.71 -10.03 21.67
CA LYS A 175 -23.13 -10.07 22.07
C LYS A 175 -23.46 -11.04 23.22
N ASN A 176 -22.55 -11.97 23.55
CA ASN A 176 -22.74 -12.94 24.63
C ASN A 176 -22.15 -12.49 25.98
N LYS A 177 -21.32 -11.44 25.98
CA LYS A 177 -20.54 -10.99 27.16
C LYS A 177 -20.54 -9.48 27.37
N GLN A 178 -20.88 -8.71 26.33
CA GLN A 178 -20.77 -7.26 26.32
C GLN A 178 -22.05 -6.61 25.84
N PHE A 179 -22.34 -5.44 26.39
CA PHE A 179 -23.39 -4.54 25.95
C PHE A 179 -22.78 -3.36 25.18
N LYS A 180 -23.45 -2.93 24.12
CA LYS A 180 -23.02 -1.78 23.31
C LYS A 180 -23.78 -0.53 23.76
N CYS A 181 -23.08 0.42 24.35
CA CYS A 181 -23.61 1.75 24.67
C CYS A 181 -24.10 2.45 23.39
N ASN A 182 -25.03 3.41 23.48
CA ASN A 182 -25.58 4.08 22.29
C ASN A 182 -24.50 4.86 21.50
N TYR A 183 -23.49 5.44 22.17
CA TYR A 183 -22.32 6.03 21.52
C TYR A 183 -21.34 5.01 20.91
N GLY A 184 -21.41 3.75 21.34
CA GLY A 184 -20.76 2.62 20.66
C GLY A 184 -19.72 1.82 21.46
N ALA A 185 -19.41 2.21 22.70
CA ALA A 185 -18.52 1.44 23.57
C ALA A 185 -19.10 0.10 24.03
N CYS A 186 -18.23 -0.82 24.44
CA CYS A 186 -18.54 -2.17 24.84
C CYS A 186 -18.23 -2.39 26.33
N ILE A 187 -19.24 -2.28 27.19
CA ILE A 187 -19.14 -2.62 28.62
C ILE A 187 -19.48 -4.10 28.86
N ASP A 188 -19.18 -4.64 30.04
CA ASP A 188 -19.59 -6.01 30.42
C ASP A 188 -21.12 -6.13 30.53
N ILE A 189 -21.69 -7.28 30.18
CA ILE A 189 -23.14 -7.54 30.22
C ILE A 189 -23.74 -7.45 31.65
N HIS A 190 -22.91 -7.61 32.69
CA HIS A 190 -23.30 -7.39 34.08
C HIS A 190 -23.37 -5.89 34.47
N GLY A 191 -22.84 -4.99 33.63
CA GLY A 191 -22.94 -3.54 33.76
C GLY A 191 -24.32 -2.97 33.39
N VAL A 192 -25.17 -3.76 32.71
CA VAL A 192 -26.47 -3.29 32.22
C VAL A 192 -27.52 -3.32 33.33
N CYS A 193 -28.17 -2.20 33.63
CA CYS A 193 -29.28 -2.11 34.60
C CYS A 193 -28.92 -2.69 35.98
N ASN A 194 -27.76 -2.30 36.51
CA ASN A 194 -27.27 -2.64 37.84
C ASN A 194 -27.31 -1.44 38.81
N GLY A 195 -27.60 -0.23 38.32
CA GLY A 195 -27.69 1.01 39.09
C GLY A 195 -26.38 1.79 39.24
N THR A 196 -25.32 1.42 38.51
CA THR A 196 -24.11 2.23 38.31
C THR A 196 -24.04 2.76 36.87
N GLU A 197 -23.15 3.72 36.61
CA GLU A 197 -23.02 4.35 35.29
C GLU A 197 -21.70 3.87 34.67
N GLU A 198 -21.76 2.82 33.85
CA GLU A 198 -20.63 2.24 33.12
C GLU A 198 -20.53 2.80 31.70
N CYS A 199 -21.65 3.11 31.05
CA CYS A 199 -21.67 3.86 29.80
C CYS A 199 -21.61 5.37 30.07
N ALA A 200 -20.69 6.08 29.40
CA ALA A 200 -20.58 7.54 29.51
C ALA A 200 -21.86 8.33 29.09
N ASP A 201 -22.75 7.70 28.31
CA ASP A 201 -24.07 8.25 27.92
C ASP A 201 -25.25 7.69 28.74
N LYS A 202 -24.98 6.86 29.75
CA LYS A 202 -25.97 6.20 30.63
C LYS A 202 -26.97 5.29 29.91
N SER A 203 -26.61 4.78 28.73
CA SER A 203 -27.48 3.91 27.92
C SER A 203 -27.65 2.49 28.47
N ASP A 204 -26.77 2.08 29.37
CA ASP A 204 -26.83 0.91 30.25
C ASP A 204 -27.94 0.99 31.32
N GLU A 205 -28.24 2.18 31.83
CA GLU A 205 -29.28 2.45 32.83
C GLU A 205 -30.53 3.14 32.25
N ALA A 206 -30.58 3.35 30.93
CA ALA A 206 -31.72 3.94 30.25
C ALA A 206 -32.98 3.07 30.40
N SER A 207 -34.15 3.68 30.64
CA SER A 207 -35.37 2.91 30.90
C SER A 207 -35.76 2.02 29.71
N GLU A 208 -35.58 2.49 28.47
CA GLU A 208 -35.78 1.69 27.25
C GLU A 208 -34.91 0.41 27.21
N THR A 209 -33.68 0.47 27.75
CA THR A 209 -32.78 -0.69 27.90
C THR A 209 -33.25 -1.61 29.03
N CYS A 210 -33.67 -1.03 30.16
CA CYS A 210 -33.94 -1.75 31.41
C CYS A 210 -35.36 -2.30 31.57
N GLU A 211 -36.34 -1.71 30.90
CA GLU A 211 -37.73 -2.19 30.89
C GLU A 211 -37.82 -3.64 30.38
N MET A 212 -36.91 -4.05 29.49
CA MET A 212 -36.79 -5.42 28.98
C MET A 212 -36.31 -6.46 30.03
N LYS A 213 -35.70 -6.06 31.16
CA LYS A 213 -35.36 -7.00 32.26
C LYS A 213 -36.54 -7.36 33.16
N THR A 214 -37.65 -6.62 33.12
CA THR A 214 -38.78 -6.80 34.04
C THR A 214 -39.80 -7.88 33.64
N VAL A 215 -39.62 -8.53 32.48
CA VAL A 215 -40.58 -9.53 31.96
C VAL A 215 -39.90 -10.88 31.69
N LEU A 216 -39.55 -11.57 32.77
CA LEU A 216 -39.41 -13.04 32.78
C LEU A 216 -40.31 -13.62 33.89
N PRO A 217 -41.08 -14.70 33.63
CA PRO A 217 -42.24 -15.04 34.44
C PRO A 217 -41.87 -15.83 35.69
N THR A 218 -41.69 -15.16 36.82
CA THR A 218 -41.74 -15.84 38.11
C THR A 218 -43.19 -16.15 38.47
N ASN A 219 -43.51 -17.44 38.62
CA ASN A 219 -44.79 -17.89 39.18
C ASN A 219 -45.04 -17.27 40.56
N SER A 220 -45.87 -16.24 40.61
CA SER A 220 -46.46 -15.71 41.83
C SER A 220 -47.91 -15.28 41.56
N SER A 221 -48.73 -15.40 42.59
CA SER A 221 -50.20 -15.31 42.57
C SER A 221 -50.75 -13.97 42.07
N PRO A 222 -52.03 -13.91 41.63
CA PRO A 222 -52.59 -12.73 40.95
C PRO A 222 -52.54 -11.47 41.81
N PRO A 223 -52.09 -10.31 41.27
CA PRO A 223 -52.19 -9.05 41.99
C PRO A 223 -53.66 -8.59 42.02
N GLU A 224 -54.18 -8.30 43.21
CA GLU A 224 -55.50 -7.69 43.37
C GLU A 224 -55.52 -6.28 42.74
N PHE A 225 -56.48 -6.07 41.84
CA PHE A 225 -56.66 -4.81 41.11
C PHE A 225 -57.30 -3.74 42.01
N THR A 226 -56.50 -3.14 42.90
CA THR A 226 -56.95 -2.01 43.74
C THR A 226 -56.80 -0.68 42.99
N THR A 227 -57.83 -0.30 42.25
CA THR A 227 -57.95 1.00 41.61
C THR A 227 -57.99 2.12 42.65
N LYS A 228 -56.86 2.81 42.85
CA LYS A 228 -56.85 4.10 43.55
C LYS A 228 -57.49 5.16 42.65
N ILE A 229 -58.76 5.46 42.92
CA ILE A 229 -59.49 6.56 42.27
C ILE A 229 -59.02 7.88 42.89
N SER A 230 -58.23 8.67 42.15
CA SER A 230 -58.06 10.09 42.45
C SER A 230 -59.31 10.85 42.00
N VAL A 231 -60.13 11.28 42.96
CA VAL A 231 -61.32 12.10 42.70
C VAL A 231 -60.95 13.57 42.79
N ASP A 232 -60.61 14.19 41.66
CA ASP A 232 -60.61 15.65 41.57
C ASP A 232 -62.00 16.17 41.16
N SER A 233 -62.42 17.21 41.86
CA SER A 233 -63.82 17.64 41.88
C SER A 233 -64.16 18.69 40.83
N LYS A 234 -65.39 18.58 40.29
CA LYS A 234 -66.07 19.51 39.37
C LYS A 234 -65.57 19.52 37.91
N THR A 235 -66.32 18.83 37.04
CA THR A 235 -67.23 19.53 36.11
C THR A 235 -68.35 18.58 35.68
N THR A 236 -69.59 19.06 35.69
CA THR A 236 -70.78 18.30 35.28
C THR A 236 -70.99 18.43 33.77
N ILE A 237 -71.38 17.36 33.06
CA ILE A 237 -72.53 17.30 32.12
C ILE A 237 -72.68 15.90 31.49
N LYS A 238 -73.82 15.26 31.85
CA LYS A 238 -74.68 14.32 31.11
C LYS A 238 -74.05 13.33 30.11
N ALA A 239 -74.22 12.04 30.42
CA ALA A 239 -74.19 10.95 29.45
C ALA A 239 -75.31 11.08 28.39
N LYS A 240 -75.05 10.57 27.19
CA LYS A 240 -76.10 10.18 26.24
C LYS A 240 -75.67 9.00 25.34
N ASP A 241 -76.51 7.98 25.39
CA ASP A 241 -76.86 6.98 24.38
C ASP A 241 -75.77 6.08 23.75
N ASN A 242 -75.93 4.80 24.06
CA ASN A 242 -75.39 3.62 23.38
C ASN A 242 -75.50 3.70 21.85
N SER A 243 -74.43 3.31 21.15
CA SER A 243 -74.51 2.70 19.81
C SER A 243 -73.27 1.84 19.55
N ILE A 244 -73.43 0.52 19.58
CA ILE A 244 -72.42 -0.45 19.17
C ILE A 244 -72.60 -0.72 17.68
N PRO A 245 -71.52 -0.77 16.90
CA PRO A 245 -71.38 -1.87 15.95
C PRO A 245 -70.04 -2.60 16.05
N ASN A 246 -70.15 -3.92 15.97
CA ASN A 246 -69.09 -4.89 15.78
C ASN A 246 -69.49 -5.67 14.49
N ILE A 247 -68.63 -6.18 13.61
CA ILE A 247 -67.22 -6.62 13.76
C ILE A 247 -66.50 -6.50 12.39
N ASN A 248 -65.18 -6.63 12.40
CA ASN A 248 -64.31 -7.29 11.38
C ASN A 248 -63.64 -6.52 10.21
N ASN A 249 -62.33 -6.78 10.16
CA ASN A 249 -61.35 -6.79 9.06
C ASN A 249 -60.93 -5.45 8.42
N ILE A 250 -59.81 -4.85 8.85
CA ILE A 250 -58.40 -5.25 8.58
C ILE A 250 -58.08 -5.26 7.07
N LEU A 251 -57.17 -4.39 6.62
CA LEU A 251 -55.77 -4.78 6.29
C LEU A 251 -54.92 -3.61 5.71
N PHE A 252 -53.74 -3.36 6.30
CA PHE A 252 -52.57 -2.57 5.81
C PHE A 252 -52.80 -1.10 5.31
N GLN A 253 -51.84 -0.18 5.38
CA GLN A 253 -50.37 -0.32 5.37
C GLN A 253 -49.66 0.86 6.09
N ASP A 254 -48.33 0.82 6.13
CA ASP A 254 -47.37 1.89 6.44
C ASP A 254 -47.08 2.24 7.92
N ILE A 255 -46.14 1.46 8.50
CA ILE A 255 -44.98 1.93 9.28
C ILE A 255 -43.75 1.22 8.71
#